data_AF-A0A2Z5YVZ8-F1
#
_entry.id   AF-A0A2Z5YVZ8-F1
#
_cell.length_a   1.000
_cell.length_b   1.000
_cell.length_c   1.000
_cell.angle_alpha   90.00
_cell.angle_beta   90.00
_cell.angle_gamma   90.00
#
_symmetry.space_group_name_H-M   'P 1'
#
loop_
_entity.id
_entity.type
_entity.pdbx_description
1 polymer ?
#
loop_
_entity_poly.entity_id
_entity_poly.type
_entity_poly.pdbx_seq_one_letter_code
_entity_poly.pdbx_strand_id
1 'polypeptide(L)'
;MRCDEADCGELVVMAGDTELVTVHVDEDHYSGWVEDEVLRPRAVFPAPPLFRIPERTPHLVGEQLRLAFQLFWTDFSSAVGRLRTAVELLLDDQKVPREKLTSSGKTARMDLAERIDVYAGTASGADAKDALHGLRYIGNLGTHGGAVSKEALFDAADVLEDVLLGVYEKRSIKAKVNNLKSPKGHQ
;
A
#
# COMPACT_ATOMS: atom_id res chain seq x y z
N MET A 1 -22.79 -8.02 7.21
CA MET A 1 -22.18 -8.62 8.42
C MET A 1 -21.70 -7.50 9.33
N ARG A 2 -21.56 -7.75 10.63
CA ARG A 2 -21.02 -6.79 11.61
C ARG A 2 -19.70 -7.36 12.13
N CYS A 3 -18.65 -6.54 12.17
CA CYS A 3 -17.41 -6.91 12.84
C CYS A 3 -17.69 -7.17 14.34
N ASP A 4 -17.24 -8.32 14.82
CA ASP A 4 -17.43 -8.82 16.18
C ASP A 4 -16.35 -8.36 17.15
N GLU A 5 -15.28 -7.72 16.66
CA GLU A 5 -14.30 -7.01 17.49
C GLU A 5 -14.99 -5.88 18.27
N ALA A 6 -14.79 -5.87 19.58
CA ALA A 6 -15.59 -5.11 20.53
C ALA A 6 -15.54 -3.59 20.26
N ASP A 7 -14.37 -3.10 19.85
CA ASP A 7 -14.12 -1.68 19.59
C ASP A 7 -14.32 -1.27 18.12
N CYS A 8 -14.57 -2.23 17.21
CA CYS A 8 -14.75 -1.95 15.79
C CYS A 8 -16.23 -1.81 15.42
N GLY A 9 -17.00 -2.90 15.56
CA GLY A 9 -18.43 -2.93 15.26
C GLY A 9 -18.85 -2.56 13.83
N GLU A 10 -17.91 -2.42 12.89
CA GLU A 10 -18.16 -1.95 11.52
C GLU A 10 -19.16 -2.84 10.77
N LEU A 11 -20.11 -2.21 10.08
CA LEU A 11 -21.07 -2.90 9.23
C LEU A 11 -20.49 -3.01 7.82
N VAL A 12 -20.32 -4.25 7.37
CA VAL A 12 -19.77 -4.57 6.04
C VAL A 12 -20.77 -5.32 5.19
N VAL A 13 -20.83 -4.97 3.91
CA VAL A 13 -21.46 -5.76 2.86
C VAL A 13 -20.38 -6.67 2.27
N MET A 14 -20.65 -7.98 2.20
CA MET A 14 -19.75 -8.95 1.59
C MET A 14 -20.53 -9.74 0.55
N ALA A 15 -19.91 -9.95 -0.61
CA ALA A 15 -20.42 -10.82 -1.66
C ALA A 15 -19.33 -11.80 -2.07
N GLY A 16 -19.71 -13.02 -2.42
CA GLY A 16 -18.78 -14.10 -2.71
C GLY A 16 -19.46 -15.31 -3.34
N ASP A 17 -18.69 -16.36 -3.53
CA ASP A 17 -19.10 -17.68 -3.99
C ASP A 17 -18.56 -18.76 -3.04
N THR A 18 -18.85 -20.03 -3.33
CA THR A 18 -18.23 -21.18 -2.67
C THR A 18 -17.21 -21.83 -3.59
N GLU A 19 -16.17 -22.42 -3.00
CA GLU A 19 -15.13 -23.18 -3.69
C GLU A 19 -14.95 -24.53 -2.99
N LEU A 20 -14.86 -25.61 -3.78
CA LEU A 20 -14.46 -26.91 -3.26
C LEU A 20 -12.94 -26.97 -3.16
N VAL A 21 -12.44 -27.21 -1.95
CA VAL A 21 -11.00 -27.32 -1.66
C VAL A 21 -10.69 -28.68 -1.06
N THR A 22 -9.47 -29.17 -1.26
CA THR A 22 -9.00 -30.38 -0.58
C THR A 22 -8.22 -29.97 0.66
N VAL A 23 -8.70 -30.38 1.83
CA VAL A 23 -8.08 -30.08 3.13
C VAL A 23 -7.61 -31.37 3.80
N HIS A 24 -6.49 -31.27 4.51
CA HIS A 24 -6.01 -32.36 5.35
C HIS A 24 -6.68 -32.25 6.72
N VAL A 25 -7.46 -33.26 7.09
CA VAL A 25 -8.10 -33.36 8.39
C VAL A 25 -7.32 -34.36 9.23
N ASP A 26 -7.00 -33.97 10.45
CA ASP A 26 -6.33 -34.80 11.45
C ASP A 26 -7.12 -34.72 12.76
N GLU A 27 -8.08 -35.62 12.90
CA GLU A 27 -8.94 -35.78 14.08
C GLU A 27 -8.65 -37.13 14.75
N ASP A 28 -9.03 -37.29 16.02
CA ASP A 28 -8.64 -38.40 16.90
C ASP A 28 -8.73 -39.82 16.28
N HIS A 29 -9.60 -40.03 15.28
CA HIS A 29 -9.81 -41.33 14.62
C HIS A 29 -9.70 -41.27 13.08
N TYR A 30 -9.32 -40.13 12.51
CA TYR A 30 -9.24 -39.96 11.05
C TYR A 30 -8.12 -38.98 10.68
N SER A 31 -7.20 -39.45 9.84
CA SER A 31 -6.17 -38.62 9.22
C SER A 31 -6.23 -38.84 7.72
N GLY A 32 -6.54 -37.79 6.95
CA GLY A 32 -6.74 -37.93 5.51
C GLY A 32 -7.12 -36.63 4.80
N TRP A 33 -7.15 -36.70 3.47
CA TRP A 33 -7.59 -35.61 2.61
C TRP A 33 -9.09 -35.74 2.32
N VAL A 34 -9.84 -34.67 2.56
CA VAL A 34 -11.28 -34.58 2.26
C VAL A 34 -11.57 -33.37 1.38
N GLU A 35 -12.66 -33.42 0.63
CA GLU A 35 -13.21 -32.24 -0.03
C GLU A 35 -14.08 -31.47 0.95
N ASP A 36 -13.87 -30.15 1.01
CA ASP A 36 -14.63 -29.24 1.84
C ASP A 36 -15.10 -28.04 1.01
N GLU A 37 -16.28 -27.51 1.35
CA GLU A 37 -16.85 -26.34 0.69
C GLU A 37 -16.54 -25.09 1.51
N VAL A 38 -15.69 -24.23 0.98
CA VAL A 38 -15.29 -22.99 1.68
C VAL A 38 -15.93 -21.77 1.04
N LEU A 39 -16.29 -20.81 1.88
CA LEU A 39 -16.77 -19.49 1.44
C LEU A 39 -15.58 -18.68 0.88
N ARG A 40 -15.76 -18.14 -0.32
CA ARG A 40 -14.79 -17.30 -1.00
C ARG A 40 -15.32 -15.88 -1.20
N PRO A 41 -14.85 -14.89 -0.42
CA PRO A 41 -15.19 -13.50 -0.65
C PRO A 41 -14.67 -13.00 -2.00
N ARG A 42 -15.51 -12.24 -2.71
CA ARG A 42 -15.19 -11.57 -3.98
C ARG A 42 -15.26 -10.05 -3.88
N ALA A 43 -16.04 -9.52 -2.94
CA ALA A 43 -16.13 -8.09 -2.70
C ALA A 43 -16.49 -7.83 -1.23
N VAL A 44 -15.90 -6.79 -0.65
CA VAL A 44 -16.19 -6.33 0.72
C VAL A 44 -16.28 -4.81 0.72
N PHE A 45 -17.33 -4.25 1.33
CA PHE A 45 -17.57 -2.81 1.40
C PHE A 45 -18.16 -2.36 2.76
N PRO A 46 -17.51 -1.44 3.49
CA PRO A 46 -16.12 -1.01 3.30
C PRO A 46 -15.18 -2.21 3.42
N ALA A 47 -14.11 -2.22 2.62
CA ALA A 47 -13.13 -3.28 2.70
C ALA A 47 -12.26 -3.09 3.95
N PRO A 48 -11.92 -4.19 4.67
CA PRO A 48 -10.91 -4.15 5.70
C PRO A 48 -9.62 -3.54 5.16
N PRO A 49 -8.97 -2.64 5.90
CA PRO A 49 -7.72 -2.06 5.47
C PRO A 49 -6.63 -3.14 5.41
N LEU A 50 -5.80 -3.14 4.37
CA LEU A 50 -4.65 -4.06 4.29
C LEU A 50 -3.58 -3.70 5.34
N PHE A 51 -3.50 -2.42 5.68
CA PHE A 51 -2.67 -1.90 6.78
C PHE A 51 -3.29 -0.63 7.36
N ARG A 52 -2.86 -0.23 8.57
CA ARG A 52 -3.38 1.00 9.20
C ARG A 52 -2.79 2.22 8.50
N ILE A 53 -3.62 3.00 7.83
CA ILE A 53 -3.19 4.26 7.21
C ILE A 53 -2.68 5.21 8.32
N PRO A 54 -1.43 5.71 8.22
CA PRO A 54 -0.89 6.65 9.21
C PRO A 54 -1.74 7.92 9.35
N GLU A 55 -1.89 8.42 10.58
CA GLU A 55 -2.87 9.49 10.89
C GLU A 55 -2.58 10.80 10.15
N ARG A 56 -1.30 11.05 9.87
CA ARG A 56 -0.81 12.24 9.18
C ARG A 56 -0.78 12.11 7.66
N THR A 57 -1.25 10.99 7.10
CA THR A 57 -1.33 10.79 5.66
C THR A 57 -2.37 11.75 5.04
N PRO A 58 -2.04 12.48 3.96
CA PRO A 58 -2.96 13.40 3.31
C PRO A 58 -4.23 12.69 2.83
N HIS A 59 -5.37 13.39 2.91
CA HIS A 59 -6.68 12.84 2.55
C HIS A 59 -6.69 12.12 1.20
N LEU A 60 -6.19 12.78 0.14
CA LEU A 60 -6.18 12.24 -1.22
C LEU A 60 -5.34 10.96 -1.35
N VAL A 61 -4.24 10.86 -0.59
CA VAL A 61 -3.42 9.64 -0.54
C VAL A 61 -4.22 8.53 0.14
N GLY A 62 -4.82 8.82 1.30
CA GLY A 62 -5.66 7.88 2.04
C GLY A 62 -6.88 7.38 1.25
N GLU A 63 -7.48 8.22 0.40
CA GLU A 63 -8.56 7.81 -0.51
C GLU A 63 -8.10 6.75 -1.52
N GLN A 64 -6.92 6.93 -2.15
CA GLN A 64 -6.40 5.93 -3.07
C GLN A 64 -6.07 4.62 -2.36
N LEU A 65 -5.56 4.67 -1.12
CA LEU A 65 -5.31 3.47 -0.31
C LEU A 65 -6.61 2.71 -0.02
N ARG A 66 -7.67 3.40 0.43
CA ARG A 66 -8.97 2.75 0.68
C ARG A 66 -9.57 2.14 -0.59
N LEU A 67 -9.42 2.81 -1.74
CA LEU A 67 -9.81 2.24 -3.04
C LEU A 67 -8.98 0.99 -3.39
N ALA A 68 -7.67 1.01 -3.12
CA ALA A 68 -6.81 -0.16 -3.31
C ALA A 68 -7.27 -1.34 -2.44
N PHE A 69 -7.61 -1.09 -1.18
CA PHE A 69 -8.07 -2.11 -0.23
C PHE A 69 -9.41 -2.73 -0.65
N GLN A 70 -10.30 -1.93 -1.28
CA GLN A 70 -11.53 -2.46 -1.89
C GLN A 70 -11.24 -3.32 -3.11
N LEU A 71 -10.37 -2.85 -4.00
CA LEU A 71 -10.02 -3.55 -5.23
C LEU A 71 -9.23 -4.83 -5.00
N PHE A 72 -8.54 -4.98 -3.86
CA PHE A 72 -7.87 -6.22 -3.49
C PHE A 72 -8.78 -7.44 -3.62
N TRP A 73 -10.07 -7.31 -3.29
CA TRP A 73 -11.00 -8.45 -3.34
C TRP A 73 -11.40 -8.85 -4.77
N THR A 74 -11.30 -7.92 -5.73
CA THR A 74 -11.85 -8.09 -7.08
C THR A 74 -10.80 -8.12 -8.19
N ASP A 75 -9.75 -7.28 -8.10
CA ASP A 75 -8.76 -7.05 -9.15
C ASP A 75 -7.45 -6.50 -8.57
N PHE A 76 -6.46 -7.39 -8.46
CA PHE A 76 -5.13 -7.06 -7.93
C PHE A 76 -4.39 -6.04 -8.79
N SER A 77 -4.57 -6.07 -10.12
CA SER A 77 -3.91 -5.15 -11.05
C SER A 77 -4.42 -3.72 -10.85
N SER A 78 -5.74 -3.58 -10.72
CA SER A 78 -6.37 -2.30 -10.38
C SER A 78 -5.96 -1.81 -8.99
N ALA A 79 -5.85 -2.73 -8.01
CA ALA A 79 -5.41 -2.39 -6.66
C ALA A 79 -3.97 -1.84 -6.61
N VAL A 80 -2.99 -2.50 -7.25
CA VAL A 80 -1.61 -1.96 -7.31
C VAL A 80 -1.53 -0.67 -8.11
N GLY A 81 -2.40 -0.49 -9.11
CA GLY A 81 -2.57 0.78 -9.82
C GLY A 81 -2.95 1.92 -8.86
N ARG A 82 -3.85 1.68 -7.91
CA ARG A 82 -4.21 2.65 -6.87
C ARG A 82 -3.07 2.92 -5.89
N LEU A 83 -2.28 1.92 -5.51
CA LEU A 83 -1.07 2.13 -4.70
C LEU A 83 -0.07 3.04 -5.43
N ARG A 84 0.12 2.86 -6.73
CA ARG A 84 0.96 3.75 -7.55
C ARG A 84 0.41 5.18 -7.61
N THR A 85 -0.91 5.36 -7.76
CA THR A 85 -1.51 6.71 -7.69
C THR A 85 -1.33 7.34 -6.30
N ALA A 86 -1.38 6.54 -5.23
CA ALA A 86 -1.08 7.02 -3.88
C ALA A 86 0.37 7.55 -3.78
N VAL A 87 1.33 6.88 -4.42
CA VAL A 87 2.73 7.37 -4.54
C VAL A 87 2.80 8.69 -5.31
N GLU A 88 2.10 8.84 -6.43
CA GLU A 88 2.09 10.11 -7.18
C GLU A 88 1.58 11.29 -6.34
N LEU A 89 0.52 11.06 -5.57
CA LEU A 89 -0.09 12.03 -4.66
C LEU A 89 0.80 12.32 -3.44
N LEU A 90 1.52 11.33 -2.92
CA LEU A 90 2.53 11.52 -1.89
C LEU A 90 3.60 12.50 -2.39
N LEU A 91 4.11 12.32 -3.61
CA LEU A 91 5.11 13.22 -4.17
C LEU A 91 4.56 14.64 -4.41
N ASP A 92 3.27 14.76 -4.77
CA ASP A 92 2.60 16.06 -4.87
C ASP A 92 2.50 16.77 -3.52
N ASP A 93 2.15 16.03 -2.47
CA ASP A 93 2.09 16.54 -1.10
C ASP A 93 3.47 16.98 -0.59
N GLN A 94 4.52 16.20 -0.89
CA GLN A 94 5.92 16.53 -0.63
C GLN A 94 6.49 17.63 -1.54
N LYS A 95 5.64 18.28 -2.35
CA LYS A 95 5.98 19.42 -3.25
C LYS A 95 7.07 19.09 -4.27
N VAL A 96 7.17 17.83 -4.68
CA VAL A 96 8.08 17.42 -5.74
C VAL A 96 7.59 17.98 -7.07
N PRO A 97 8.43 18.75 -7.80
CA PRO A 97 8.05 19.34 -9.08
C PRO A 97 7.48 18.30 -10.06
N ARG A 98 6.53 18.75 -10.89
CA ARG A 98 5.95 17.95 -11.97
C ARG A 98 6.61 18.21 -13.32
N GLU A 99 7.46 19.23 -13.39
CA GLU A 99 8.11 19.68 -14.62
C GLU A 99 9.59 19.95 -14.36
N LYS A 100 10.41 19.74 -15.39
CA LYS A 100 11.83 20.07 -15.41
C LYS A 100 12.16 20.95 -16.60
N LEU A 101 13.21 21.76 -16.46
CA LEU A 101 13.80 22.47 -17.59
C LEU A 101 14.70 21.51 -18.39
N THR A 102 14.51 21.42 -19.69
CA THR A 102 15.35 20.63 -20.58
C THR A 102 16.63 21.38 -20.91
N SER A 103 17.64 20.66 -21.43
CA SER A 103 18.87 21.25 -21.97
C SER A 103 18.63 22.27 -23.10
N SER A 104 17.47 22.21 -23.76
CA SER A 104 17.03 23.17 -24.78
C SER A 104 16.29 24.38 -24.21
N GLY A 105 16.21 24.53 -22.89
CA GLY A 105 15.53 25.64 -22.22
C GLY A 105 14.00 25.57 -22.25
N LYS A 106 13.42 24.42 -22.62
CA LYS A 106 11.96 24.20 -22.63
C LYS A 106 11.52 23.49 -21.35
N THR A 107 10.29 23.67 -20.93
CA THR A 107 9.70 22.87 -19.84
C THR A 107 9.17 21.55 -20.37
N ALA A 108 9.44 20.47 -19.64
CA ALA A 108 8.91 19.13 -19.93
C ALA A 108 8.33 18.52 -18.66
N ARG A 109 7.21 17.81 -18.79
CA ARG A 109 6.61 17.05 -17.69
C ARG A 109 7.54 15.91 -17.28
N MET A 110 7.75 15.78 -15.97
CA MET A 110 8.50 14.68 -15.40
C MET A 110 7.62 13.44 -15.29
N ASP A 111 8.19 12.29 -15.58
CA ASP A 111 7.54 11.02 -15.27
C ASP A 111 7.68 10.67 -13.77
N LEU A 112 7.02 9.59 -13.34
CA LEU A 112 7.07 9.17 -11.93
C LEU A 112 8.50 8.76 -11.50
N ALA A 113 9.30 8.18 -12.39
CA ALA A 113 10.69 7.81 -12.10
C ALA A 113 11.52 9.04 -11.71
N GLU A 114 11.47 10.05 -12.57
CA GLU A 114 12.22 11.28 -12.41
C GLU A 114 11.80 12.03 -11.15
N ARG A 115 10.50 12.03 -10.84
CA ARG A 115 9.99 12.65 -9.60
C ARG A 115 10.49 11.92 -8.35
N ILE A 116 10.55 10.59 -8.37
CA ILE A 116 11.13 9.80 -7.27
C ILE A 116 12.61 10.15 -7.09
N ASP A 117 13.36 10.25 -8.19
CA ASP A 117 14.79 10.59 -8.12
C ASP A 117 15.03 12.01 -7.59
N VAL A 118 14.18 12.98 -7.93
CA VAL A 118 14.23 14.33 -7.33
C VAL A 118 13.91 14.28 -5.83
N TYR A 119 12.87 13.53 -5.44
CA TYR A 119 12.51 13.39 -4.02
C TYR A 119 13.62 12.72 -3.22
N ALA A 120 14.32 11.75 -3.80
CA ALA A 120 15.45 11.06 -3.19
C ALA A 120 16.63 11.99 -2.84
N GLY A 121 16.72 13.18 -3.44
CA GLY A 121 17.68 14.20 -3.05
C GLY A 121 17.37 14.88 -1.70
N THR A 122 16.19 14.63 -1.12
CA THR A 122 15.79 15.16 0.19
C THR A 122 16.13 14.18 1.32
N ALA A 123 16.23 14.68 2.55
CA ALA A 123 16.51 13.83 3.72
C ALA A 123 15.42 12.75 3.94
N SER A 124 14.15 13.07 3.68
CA SER A 124 13.03 12.13 3.82
C SER A 124 12.92 11.15 2.65
N GLY A 125 13.31 11.58 1.45
CA GLY A 125 13.21 10.75 0.25
C GLY A 125 14.37 9.80 0.03
N ALA A 126 15.58 10.12 0.54
CA ALA A 126 16.76 9.29 0.34
C ALA A 126 16.55 7.83 0.80
N ASP A 127 15.88 7.64 1.94
CA ASP A 127 15.61 6.30 2.48
C ASP A 127 14.43 5.60 1.80
N ALA A 128 13.58 6.34 1.09
CA ALA A 128 12.38 5.81 0.44
C ALA A 128 12.59 5.53 -1.06
N LYS A 129 13.74 5.88 -1.64
CA LYS A 129 13.98 5.84 -3.09
C LYS A 129 13.66 4.47 -3.70
N ASP A 130 14.28 3.41 -3.20
CA ASP A 130 14.18 2.08 -3.79
C ASP A 130 12.77 1.49 -3.59
N ALA A 131 12.19 1.73 -2.41
CA ALA A 131 10.79 1.39 -2.11
C ALA A 131 9.83 2.05 -3.11
N LEU A 132 9.96 3.36 -3.34
CA LEU A 132 9.12 4.11 -4.28
C LEU A 132 9.30 3.64 -5.72
N HIS A 133 10.53 3.32 -6.15
CA HIS A 133 10.79 2.76 -7.49
C HIS A 133 10.20 1.35 -7.65
N GLY A 134 10.22 0.53 -6.60
CA GLY A 134 9.55 -0.78 -6.55
C GLY A 134 8.04 -0.66 -6.69
N LEU A 135 7.42 0.24 -5.93
CA LEU A 135 5.98 0.54 -6.01
C LEU A 135 5.56 1.05 -7.40
N ARG A 136 6.37 1.91 -8.01
CA ARG A 136 6.18 2.34 -9.41
C ARG A 136 6.21 1.13 -10.36
N TYR A 137 7.19 0.25 -10.19
CA TYR A 137 7.38 -0.91 -11.07
C TYR A 137 6.18 -1.87 -11.01
N ILE A 138 5.76 -2.28 -9.81
CA ILE A 138 4.62 -3.20 -9.65
C ILE A 138 3.31 -2.56 -10.12
N GLY A 139 3.11 -1.27 -9.87
CA GLY A 139 1.94 -0.55 -10.37
C GLY A 139 1.88 -0.46 -11.89
N ASN A 140 3.02 -0.29 -12.56
CA ASN A 140 3.10 -0.34 -14.03
C ASN A 140 2.82 -1.75 -14.57
N LEU A 141 3.25 -2.80 -13.87
CA LEU A 141 2.99 -4.19 -14.28
C LEU A 141 1.48 -4.47 -14.33
N GLY A 142 0.73 -4.00 -13.33
CA GLY A 142 -0.73 -4.13 -13.29
C GLY A 142 -1.44 -3.46 -14.47
N THR A 143 -0.92 -2.34 -14.98
CA THR A 143 -1.55 -1.64 -16.11
C THR A 143 -1.29 -2.28 -17.48
N HIS A 144 -0.23 -3.09 -17.60
CA HIS A 144 0.18 -3.70 -18.88
C HIS A 144 -0.29 -5.15 -19.06
N GLY A 145 -1.30 -5.59 -18.30
CA GLY A 145 -1.87 -6.94 -18.41
C GLY A 145 -1.00 -8.05 -17.83
N GLY A 146 0.05 -7.70 -17.06
CA GLY A 146 0.78 -8.68 -16.27
C GLY A 146 -0.10 -9.18 -15.12
N ALA A 147 -0.17 -10.49 -14.92
CA ALA A 147 -0.85 -11.05 -13.76
C ALA A 147 -0.10 -10.64 -12.48
N VAL A 148 -0.68 -9.75 -11.69
CA VAL A 148 -0.18 -9.41 -10.35
C VAL A 148 -0.67 -10.48 -9.39
N SER A 149 0.24 -11.11 -8.65
CA SER A 149 -0.13 -12.10 -7.64
C SER A 149 -0.61 -11.41 -6.35
N LYS A 150 -1.33 -12.17 -5.52
CA LYS A 150 -1.78 -11.70 -4.21
C LYS A 150 -0.60 -11.33 -3.30
N GLU A 151 0.47 -12.12 -3.36
CA GLU A 151 1.71 -11.94 -2.60
C GLU A 151 2.41 -10.64 -3.02
N ALA A 152 2.56 -10.40 -4.33
CA ALA A 152 3.16 -9.17 -4.83
C ALA A 152 2.37 -7.91 -4.44
N LEU A 153 1.04 -8.01 -4.32
CA LEU A 153 0.21 -6.91 -3.82
C LEU A 153 0.44 -6.68 -2.34
N PHE A 154 0.52 -7.73 -1.52
CA PHE A 154 0.84 -7.58 -0.10
C PHE A 154 2.23 -6.99 0.12
N ASP A 155 3.25 -7.48 -0.59
CA ASP A 155 4.60 -6.91 -0.54
C ASP A 155 4.57 -5.40 -0.89
N ALA A 156 3.79 -5.01 -1.90
CA ALA A 156 3.62 -3.60 -2.27
C ALA A 156 2.86 -2.79 -1.20
N ALA A 157 1.85 -3.37 -0.57
CA ALA A 157 1.11 -2.71 0.50
C ALA A 157 2.01 -2.47 1.73
N ASP A 158 2.76 -3.48 2.15
CA ASP A 158 3.69 -3.43 3.28
C ASP A 158 4.79 -2.37 3.05
N VAL A 159 5.42 -2.38 1.87
CA VAL A 159 6.43 -1.38 1.51
C VAL A 159 5.85 0.04 1.51
N LEU A 160 4.61 0.22 1.05
CA LEU A 160 3.98 1.54 1.07
C LEU A 160 3.60 1.98 2.50
N GLU A 161 3.17 1.06 3.38
CA GLU A 161 2.97 1.36 4.80
C GLU A 161 4.25 1.93 5.42
N ASP A 162 5.39 1.26 5.22
CA ASP A 162 6.68 1.70 5.75
C ASP A 162 7.09 3.09 5.23
N VAL A 163 6.89 3.35 3.93
CA VAL A 163 7.15 4.67 3.33
C VAL A 163 6.25 5.73 3.98
N LEU A 164 4.96 5.46 4.15
CA LEU A 164 4.02 6.41 4.75
C LEU A 164 4.36 6.68 6.22
N LEU A 165 4.71 5.65 7.00
CA LEU A 165 5.17 5.78 8.38
C LEU A 165 6.47 6.59 8.49
N GLY A 166 7.41 6.38 7.56
CA GLY A 166 8.66 7.12 7.48
C GLY A 166 8.44 8.60 7.16
N VAL A 167 7.63 8.89 6.14
CA VAL A 167 7.38 10.26 5.64
C VAL A 167 6.46 11.05 6.58
N TYR A 168 5.31 10.49 6.93
CA TYR A 168 4.27 11.21 7.65
C TYR A 168 4.37 11.07 9.15
N GLU A 169 4.81 9.92 9.67
CA GLU A 169 4.90 9.70 11.11
C GLU A 169 6.31 9.82 11.70
N LYS A 170 7.35 9.89 10.85
CA LYS A 170 8.76 9.86 11.27
C LYS A 170 9.05 8.64 12.16
N ARG A 171 8.40 7.51 11.89
CA ARG A 171 8.54 6.26 12.66
C ARG A 171 9.64 5.32 12.13
N SER A 172 10.62 5.83 11.38
CA SER A 172 11.78 5.01 10.97
C SER A 172 12.83 4.89 12.10
N ILE A 173 13.61 3.81 12.10
CA ILE A 173 14.75 3.63 13.02
C ILE A 173 15.67 4.85 12.96
N LYS A 174 15.93 5.37 11.76
CA LYS A 174 16.77 6.55 11.54
C LYS A 174 16.16 7.82 12.14
N ALA A 175 14.84 8.01 12.04
CA ALA A 175 14.15 9.12 12.68
C ALA A 175 14.18 9.02 14.22
N LYS A 176 14.01 7.82 14.78
CA LYS A 176 14.20 7.56 16.22
C LYS A 176 15.64 7.89 16.66
N VAL A 177 16.65 7.50 15.89
CA VAL A 177 18.07 7.82 16.16
C VAL A 177 18.34 9.33 16.07
N ASN A 178 17.76 10.04 15.10
CA ASN A 178 17.90 11.50 15.00
C ASN A 178 17.26 12.24 16.18
N ASN A 179 16.13 11.74 16.69
CA ASN A 179 15.50 12.27 17.90
C ASN A 179 16.36 12.06 19.17
N LEU A 180 17.19 11.01 19.22
CA LEU A 180 18.16 10.81 20.30
C LEU A 180 19.33 11.80 20.23
N LYS A 181 19.73 12.21 19.03
CA LYS A 181 20.85 13.16 18.79
C LYS A 181 20.45 14.62 18.93
N SER A 182 19.16 14.93 19.04
CA SER A 182 18.66 16.29 19.18
C SER A 182 18.84 16.77 20.64
N PRO A 183 19.43 17.95 20.90
CA PRO A 183 19.64 18.44 22.26
C PRO A 183 18.28 18.67 22.94
N LYS A 184 17.95 17.83 23.90
CA LYS A 184 16.79 18.02 24.77
C LYS A 184 17.16 19.06 25.83
N GLY A 185 16.98 20.32 25.48
CA GLY A 185 17.11 21.44 26.42
C GLY A 185 16.15 21.24 27.60
N HIS A 186 16.69 21.29 28.81
CA HIS A 186 15.91 21.40 30.04
C HIS A 186 15.30 22.80 30.08
N GLN A 187 13.99 22.90 30.31
CA GLN A 187 13.36 24.05 30.94
C GLN A 187 12.92 23.62 32.33
#